data_AF-A0A2T4ZBL9-F1
#
_entry.id   AF-A0A2T4ZBL9-F1
#
_cell.length_a   1.000
_cell.length_b   1.000
_cell.length_c   1.000
_cell.angle_alpha   90.00
_cell.angle_beta   90.00
_cell.angle_gamma   90.00
#
_symmetry.space_group_name_H-M   'P 1'
#
loop_
_entity.id
_entity.type
_entity.pdbx_description
1 polymer ?
#
loop_
_entity_poly.entity_id
_entity_poly.type
_entity_poly.pdbx_seq_one_letter_code
_entity_poly.pdbx_strand_id
1 'polypeptide(L)'
;MGKIEWSIEKVKSLIQIIWLIPTIVLTSISIVTDSMLWVDIAVILFGLMFCILGIIDLKVDKKRSLLLIISGSICALANLIRLFV
;
A
#
# COMPACT_ATOMS: atom_id res chain seq x y z
N MET A 1 -2.27 -32.96 -2.64
CA MET A 1 -2.42 -31.52 -2.37
C MET A 1 -1.50 -30.77 -3.32
N GLY A 2 -2.02 -30.38 -4.49
CA GLY A 2 -1.20 -29.72 -5.51
C GLY A 2 -0.74 -28.35 -5.00
N LYS A 3 0.57 -28.11 -4.98
CA LYS A 3 1.11 -26.76 -4.75
C LYS A 3 0.65 -25.92 -5.93
N ILE A 4 -0.28 -25.00 -5.69
CA ILE A 4 -0.63 -24.00 -6.70
C ILE A 4 0.59 -23.08 -6.79
N GLU A 5 1.39 -23.23 -7.83
CA GLU A 5 2.47 -22.29 -8.16
C GLU A 5 1.82 -21.02 -8.69
N TRP A 6 1.52 -20.09 -7.77
CA TRP A 6 1.14 -18.74 -8.16
C TRP A 6 2.40 -18.01 -8.64
N SER A 7 2.40 -17.56 -9.89
CA SER A 7 3.43 -16.62 -10.36
C SER A 7 3.43 -15.39 -9.46
N ILE A 8 4.63 -14.93 -9.07
CA ILE A 8 4.85 -13.72 -8.26
C ILE A 8 4.13 -12.51 -8.88
N GLU A 9 4.04 -12.45 -10.20
CA GLU A 9 3.35 -11.39 -10.93
C GLU A 9 1.83 -11.39 -10.67
N LYS A 10 1.21 -12.57 -10.61
CA LYS A 10 -0.23 -12.70 -10.30
C LYS A 10 -0.52 -12.30 -8.84
N VAL A 11 0.36 -12.65 -7.91
CA VAL A 11 0.23 -12.27 -6.50
C VAL A 11 0.34 -10.74 -6.34
N LYS A 12 1.30 -10.10 -7.01
CA LYS A 12 1.44 -8.64 -6.99
C LYS A 12 0.20 -7.93 -7.54
N SER A 13 -0.31 -8.37 -8.69
CA SER A 13 -1.51 -7.81 -9.31
C SER A 13 -2.75 -7.98 -8.42
N LEU A 14 -2.93 -9.16 -7.81
CA LEU A 14 -4.04 -9.41 -6.89
C LEU A 14 -3.98 -8.49 -5.66
N ILE A 15 -2.79 -8.33 -5.07
CA ILE A 15 -2.59 -7.44 -3.93
C ILE A 15 -2.94 -6.00 -4.32
N GLN A 16 -2.49 -5.52 -5.47
CA GLN A 16 -2.82 -4.16 -5.93
C GLN A 16 -4.33 -3.94 -6.05
N ILE A 17 -5.07 -4.91 -6.60
CA ILE A 17 -6.53 -4.81 -6.74
C ILE A 17 -7.22 -4.80 -5.37
N ILE A 18 -6.84 -5.72 -4.47
CA ILE A 18 -7.43 -5.83 -3.13
C ILE A 18 -7.22 -4.54 -2.34
N TRP A 19 -6.06 -3.91 -2.47
CA TRP A 19 -5.72 -2.67 -1.76
C TRP A 19 -6.30 -1.41 -2.42
N LEU A 20 -6.64 -1.45 -3.70
CA LEU A 20 -7.30 -0.34 -4.39
C LEU A 20 -8.71 -0.08 -3.84
N ILE A 21 -9.46 -1.15 -3.57
CA ILE A 21 -10.85 -1.08 -3.07
C ILE A 21 -10.97 -0.24 -1.78
N PRO A 22 -10.25 -0.54 -0.68
CA PRO A 22 -10.35 0.25 0.55
C PRO A 22 -9.87 1.69 0.36
N THR A 23 -8.89 1.93 -0.52
CA THR A 23 -8.39 3.29 -0.81
C THR A 23 -9.49 4.15 -1.45
N ILE A 24 -10.23 3.59 -2.41
CA ILE A 24 -11.38 4.27 -3.05
C ILE A 24 -12.50 4.54 -2.04
N VAL A 25 -12.79 3.57 -1.16
CA VAL A 25 -13.82 3.70 -0.13
C VAL A 25 -13.46 4.82 0.86
N LEU A 26 -12.24 4.84 1.37
CA LEU A 26 -11.78 5.84 2.32
C LEU A 26 -11.76 7.24 1.70
N THR A 27 -11.33 7.36 0.44
CA THR A 27 -11.37 8.64 -0.27
C THR A 27 -12.79 9.13 -0.47
N SER A 28 -13.73 8.23 -0.80
CA SER A 28 -15.16 8.57 -0.91
C SER A 28 -15.75 9.03 0.44
N ILE A 29 -15.40 8.35 1.54
CA ILE A 29 -15.82 8.75 2.90
C ILE A 29 -15.26 10.12 3.26
N SER A 30 -14.01 10.44 2.87
CA SER A 30 -13.42 11.76 3.09
C SER A 30 -14.28 12.86 2.46
N ILE A 31 -14.70 12.68 1.21
CA ILE A 31 -15.53 13.65 0.48
C ILE A 31 -16.87 13.87 1.20
N VAL A 32 -17.50 12.79 1.66
CA VAL A 32 -18.80 12.86 2.35
C VAL A 32 -18.69 13.52 3.73
N THR A 33 -17.58 13.30 4.43
CA THR A 33 -17.39 13.77 5.81
C THR A 33 -16.61 15.08 5.92
N ASP A 34 -16.15 15.62 4.79
CA ASP A 34 -15.24 16.77 4.69
C ASP A 34 -14.04 16.66 5.65
N SER A 35 -13.56 15.43 5.86
CA SER A 35 -12.51 15.13 6.82
C SER A 35 -11.27 14.57 6.13
N MET A 36 -10.17 15.31 6.29
CA MET A 36 -8.85 14.94 5.78
C MET A 36 -8.26 13.70 6.46
N LEU A 37 -8.80 13.30 7.63
CA LEU A 37 -8.35 12.14 8.39
C LEU A 37 -8.48 10.84 7.59
N TRP A 38 -9.55 10.71 6.79
CA TRP A 38 -9.73 9.52 5.95
C TRP A 38 -8.74 9.46 4.78
N VAL A 39 -8.33 10.62 4.26
CA VAL A 39 -7.25 10.71 3.25
C VAL A 39 -5.92 10.29 3.89
N ASP A 40 -5.62 10.75 5.11
CA ASP A 40 -4.44 10.29 5.85
C ASP A 40 -4.39 8.77 6.00
N ILE A 41 -5.48 8.17 6.46
CA ILE A 41 -5.59 6.71 6.60
C ILE A 41 -5.41 6.01 5.24
N ALA A 42 -6.02 6.52 4.18
CA ALA A 42 -5.88 5.98 2.82
C ALA A 42 -4.42 6.01 2.34
N VAL A 43 -3.70 7.11 2.61
CA VAL A 43 -2.30 7.27 2.22
C VAL A 43 -1.38 6.36 3.05
N ILE A 44 -1.65 6.19 4.35
CA ILE A 44 -0.93 5.24 5.21
C ILE A 44 -1.08 3.81 4.67
N LEU A 45 -2.31 3.40 4.33
CA LEU A 45 -2.58 2.08 3.74
C LEU A 45 -1.83 1.92 2.40
N PHE A 46 -1.81 2.95 1.57
CA PHE A 46 -1.08 2.93 0.31
C PHE A 46 0.44 2.79 0.50
N GLY A 47 1.00 3.48 1.50
CA GLY A 47 2.40 3.33 1.91
C GLY A 47 2.73 1.90 2.35
N LEU A 48 1.87 1.29 3.17
CA LEU A 48 2.01 -0.11 3.59
C LEU A 48 1.93 -1.09 2.42
N MET A 49 1.04 -0.85 1.44
CA MET A 49 0.97 -1.64 0.22
C MET A 49 2.31 -1.64 -0.53
N PHE A 50 2.96 -0.48 -0.68
CA PHE A 50 4.27 -0.40 -1.32
C PHE A 50 5.35 -1.15 -0.56
N CYS A 51 5.34 -1.12 0.78
CA CYS A 51 6.24 -1.94 1.58
C CYS A 51 6.06 -3.44 1.32
N ILE A 52 4.80 -3.92 1.28
CA ILE A 52 4.50 -5.34 1.00
C ILE A 52 4.95 -5.72 -0.42
N LEU A 53 4.64 -4.89 -1.42
CA LEU A 53 5.07 -5.12 -2.80
C LEU A 53 6.59 -5.12 -2.92
N GLY A 54 7.27 -4.20 -2.23
CA GLY A 54 8.72 -4.16 -2.15
C GLY A 54 9.29 -5.45 -1.56
N ILE A 55 8.77 -5.94 -0.43
CA ILE A 55 9.22 -7.20 0.19
C ILE A 55 9.05 -8.39 -0.77
N ILE A 56 7.92 -8.47 -1.48
CA ILE A 56 7.67 -9.53 -2.47
C ILE A 56 8.68 -9.42 -3.63
N ASP A 57 9.01 -8.20 -4.05
CA ASP A 57 9.95 -7.93 -5.14
C ASP A 57 11.42 -8.08 -4.74
N LEU A 58 11.73 -8.24 -3.45
CA LEU A 58 13.09 -8.30 -2.92
C LEU A 58 13.94 -9.43 -3.53
N LYS A 59 13.27 -10.52 -3.92
CA LYS A 59 13.91 -11.69 -4.57
C LYS A 59 14.07 -11.54 -6.09
N VAL A 60 13.37 -10.59 -6.71
CA VAL A 60 13.36 -10.41 -8.17
C VAL A 60 14.23 -9.21 -8.56
N ASP A 61 14.01 -8.05 -7.95
CA ASP A 61 14.79 -6.83 -8.17
C ASP A 61 14.99 -6.08 -6.85
N LYS A 62 16.19 -6.25 -6.27
CA LYS A 62 16.57 -5.60 -5.00
C LYS A 62 16.52 -4.08 -5.07
N LYS A 63 16.91 -3.46 -6.19
CA LYS A 63 16.97 -1.99 -6.29
C LYS A 63 15.58 -1.40 -6.28
N ARG A 64 14.69 -1.95 -7.11
CA ARG A 64 13.28 -1.54 -7.17
C ARG A 64 12.57 -1.82 -5.85
N SER A 65 12.81 -2.99 -5.27
CA SER A 65 12.26 -3.41 -3.97
C SER A 65 12.62 -2.43 -2.85
N LEU A 66 13.91 -2.10 -2.69
CA LEU A 66 14.38 -1.14 -1.69
C LEU A 66 13.74 0.24 -1.88
N LEU A 67 13.63 0.69 -3.13
CA LEU A 67 13.02 1.98 -3.43
C LEU A 67 11.53 2.01 -3.03
N LEU A 68 10.78 0.94 -3.29
CA LEU A 68 9.38 0.81 -2.87
C LEU A 68 9.21 0.77 -1.35
N ILE A 69 10.10 0.08 -0.64
CA ILE A 69 10.05 0.00 0.83
C ILE A 69 10.33 1.38 1.44
N ILE A 70 11.36 2.07 0.96
CA ILE A 70 11.75 3.39 1.49
C ILE A 70 10.65 4.42 1.19
N SER A 71 10.15 4.49 -0.05
CA SER A 71 9.10 5.44 -0.42
C SER A 71 7.79 5.16 0.32
N GLY A 72 7.40 3.88 0.45
CA GLY A 72 6.23 3.47 1.22
C GLY A 72 6.35 3.83 2.71
N SER A 73 7.54 3.64 3.29
CA SER A 73 7.80 3.96 4.70
C SER A 73 7.75 5.45 4.99
N ILE A 74 8.37 6.29 4.15
CA ILE A 74 8.33 7.75 4.30
C ILE A 74 6.88 8.26 4.15
N CYS A 75 6.16 7.74 3.16
CA CYS A 75 4.76 8.09 2.91
C CYS A 75 3.86 7.77 4.11
N ALA A 76 3.95 6.54 4.64
CA ALA A 76 3.19 6.12 5.80
C ALA A 76 3.56 6.93 7.05
N LEU A 77 4.85 7.13 7.30
CA LEU A 77 5.32 7.87 8.47
C LEU A 77 4.89 9.34 8.47
N ALA A 78 4.98 10.02 7.32
CA ALA A 78 4.59 11.42 7.20
C ALA A 78 3.09 11.64 7.50
N ASN A 79 2.23 10.78 6.98
CA ASN A 79 0.79 10.88 7.22
C ASN A 79 0.42 10.38 8.61
N LEU A 80 1.17 9.42 9.17
CA LEU A 80 1.01 9.02 10.56
C LEU A 80 1.33 10.18 11.52
N ILE A 81 2.41 10.94 11.27
CA ILE A 81 2.71 12.16 12.04
C ILE A 81 1.58 13.18 11.89
N ARG A 82 1.08 13.42 10.67
CA ARG A 82 -0.05 14.33 10.43
C ARG A 82 -1.33 13.91 11.15
N LEU A 83 -1.52 12.61 11.38
CA LEU A 83 -2.69 12.08 12.09
C LEU A 83 -2.60 12.26 13.62
N PHE A 84 -1.39 12.43 14.16
CA PHE A 84 -1.15 12.61 15.61
C PHE A 84 -1.00 14.09 16.03
N VAL A 85 -0.70 14.99 15.11
CA VAL A 85 -0.53 16.45 15.34
C VAL A 85 -1.83 17.18 15.01
#